data_AF-A0A6I8N2U4-F1
#
_entry.id   AF-A0A6I8N2U4-F1
#
_cell.length_a   1.000
_cell.length_b   1.000
_cell.length_c   1.000
_cell.angle_alpha   90.00
_cell.angle_beta   90.00
_cell.angle_gamma   90.00
#
_symmetry.space_group_name_H-M   'P 1'
#
loop_
_entity.id
_entity.type
_entity.pdbx_description
1 polymer ?
#
loop_
_entity_poly.entity_id
_entity_poly.type
_entity_poly.pdbx_seq_one_letter_code
_entity_poly.pdbx_strand_id
1 'polypeptide(L)'
;MASGDFCSPVEGLELLQKVCGHQLPPCQIGEEDLLHNPHFAKLLLSLAQRLDGTGLSNALAEEQAQAWKDVRLQKTMWLRSEVLHRVIQEMLVDYYVRARDANLTPEDRKALLRCLALLQKLLQEHRLETQAELDRKHTQYLEVKCKAMILKLRMEELQVLSDTYPAEKVEVHRIIRDSLEEATRTQEQDLENSRRLLGAYEVLGAEFDGLVQEYAQLRQEIDNKRWAIREFDKSCH
;
A
#
# COMPACT_ATOMS: atom_id res chain seq x y z
N MET A 1 -19.65 26.92 -25.52
CA MET A 1 -18.80 26.91 -26.72
C MET A 1 -17.42 27.42 -26.33
N ALA A 2 -16.43 26.53 -26.34
CA ALA A 2 -15.01 26.83 -26.40
C ALA A 2 -14.31 25.54 -26.83
N SER A 3 -14.48 25.21 -28.11
CA SER A 3 -13.63 24.28 -28.85
C SER A 3 -12.29 24.98 -29.05
N GLY A 4 -11.41 24.88 -28.05
CA GLY A 4 -10.00 25.20 -28.21
C GLY A 4 -9.28 23.91 -28.54
N ASP A 5 -8.98 23.70 -29.81
CA ASP A 5 -8.00 22.69 -30.23
C ASP A 5 -6.71 22.95 -29.46
N PHE A 6 -6.22 21.94 -28.76
CA PHE A 6 -4.98 22.07 -28.00
C PHE A 6 -3.82 22.25 -28.98
N CYS A 7 -3.14 23.38 -28.82
CA CYS A 7 -1.84 23.70 -29.38
C CYS A 7 -0.84 22.53 -29.27
N SER A 8 0.10 22.50 -30.21
CA SER A 8 1.45 21.90 -30.15
C SER A 8 1.73 20.93 -28.97
N PRO A 9 2.17 19.68 -29.22
CA PRO A 9 2.54 18.71 -28.18
C PRO A 9 3.44 19.29 -27.07
N VAL A 10 4.31 20.22 -27.43
CA VAL A 10 5.25 20.90 -26.53
C VAL A 10 4.55 21.86 -25.55
N GLU A 11 3.57 22.65 -26.01
CA GLU A 11 2.81 23.57 -25.14
C GLU A 11 1.87 22.82 -24.19
N GLY A 12 1.30 21.70 -24.67
CA GLY A 12 0.49 20.80 -23.84
C GLY A 12 1.31 20.12 -22.73
N LEU A 13 2.56 19.76 -23.03
CA LEU A 13 3.48 19.16 -22.07
C LEU A 13 3.85 20.15 -20.96
N GLU A 14 4.20 21.40 -21.27
CA GLU A 14 4.56 22.41 -20.24
C GLU A 14 3.41 22.70 -19.27
N LEU A 15 2.18 22.82 -19.78
CA LEU A 15 0.97 22.98 -18.96
C LEU A 15 0.72 21.78 -18.07
N LEU A 16 0.87 20.57 -18.59
CA LEU A 16 0.73 19.33 -17.83
C LEU A 16 1.85 19.19 -16.79
N GLN A 17 3.09 19.52 -17.12
CA GLN A 17 4.23 19.40 -16.21
C GLN A 17 4.07 20.35 -15.01
N LYS A 18 3.54 21.55 -15.23
CA LYS A 18 3.24 22.52 -14.17
C LYS A 18 2.09 22.08 -13.26
N VAL A 19 1.06 21.44 -13.80
CA VAL A 19 -0.13 21.00 -13.05
C VAL A 19 0.09 19.64 -12.39
N CYS A 20 0.61 18.66 -13.13
CA CYS A 20 0.88 17.31 -12.67
C CYS A 20 2.11 17.24 -11.75
N GLY A 21 3.14 18.08 -11.96
CA GLY A 21 4.36 18.06 -11.13
C GLY A 21 4.12 18.34 -9.64
N HIS A 22 3.02 19.04 -9.29
CA HIS A 22 2.67 19.32 -7.89
C HIS A 22 1.50 18.46 -7.36
N GLN A 23 0.59 18.01 -8.22
CA GLN A 23 -0.65 17.32 -7.81
C GLN A 23 -0.67 15.82 -8.14
N LEU A 24 0.18 15.38 -9.06
CA LEU A 24 0.24 14.00 -9.59
C LEU A 24 1.70 13.53 -9.68
N PRO A 25 2.37 13.30 -8.53
CA PRO A 25 3.80 13.00 -8.47
C PRO A 25 4.29 11.79 -9.28
N PRO A 26 3.54 10.68 -9.47
CA PRO A 26 4.07 9.55 -10.24
C PRO A 26 3.98 9.73 -11.75
N CYS A 27 3.39 10.81 -12.24
CA CYS A 27 3.26 11.05 -13.67
C CYS A 27 4.54 11.72 -14.21
N GLN A 28 5.61 10.95 -14.37
CA GLN A 28 6.73 11.35 -15.24
C GLN A 28 6.28 11.21 -16.70
N ILE A 29 5.53 12.20 -17.19
CA ILE A 29 4.95 12.18 -18.54
C ILE A 29 6.02 12.64 -19.53
N GLY A 30 6.37 11.77 -20.48
CA GLY A 30 7.18 12.13 -21.64
C GLY A 30 6.32 12.64 -22.81
N GLU A 31 6.96 13.30 -23.78
CA GLU A 31 6.28 13.69 -25.04
C GLU A 31 5.75 12.46 -25.80
N GLU A 32 6.48 11.35 -25.74
CA GLU A 32 6.10 10.10 -26.39
C GLU A 32 4.80 9.52 -25.82
N ASP A 33 4.55 9.65 -24.51
CA ASP A 33 3.32 9.15 -23.86
C ASP A 33 2.07 9.87 -24.36
N LEU A 34 2.20 11.18 -24.61
CA LEU A 34 1.13 12.03 -25.11
C LEU A 34 0.85 11.78 -26.59
N LEU A 35 1.90 11.48 -27.37
CA LEU A 35 1.78 11.12 -28.79
C LEU A 35 1.09 9.77 -28.97
N HIS A 36 1.42 8.78 -28.13
CA HIS A 36 0.78 7.46 -28.18
C HIS A 36 -0.66 7.48 -27.66
N ASN A 37 -1.01 8.41 -26.77
CA ASN A 37 -2.33 8.46 -26.13
C ASN A 37 -2.93 9.88 -26.14
N PRO A 38 -3.56 10.31 -27.24
CA PRO A 38 -4.04 11.70 -27.40
C PRO A 38 -5.15 12.10 -26.40
N HIS A 39 -5.90 11.13 -25.85
CA HIS A 39 -6.92 11.40 -24.83
C HIS A 39 -6.37 11.41 -23.39
N PHE A 40 -5.13 10.96 -23.18
CA PHE A 40 -4.52 10.85 -21.86
C PHE A 40 -4.26 12.23 -21.24
N ALA A 41 -3.77 13.20 -22.04
CA ALA A 41 -3.64 14.60 -21.63
C ALA A 41 -4.96 15.16 -21.08
N LYS A 42 -6.07 14.92 -21.79
CA LYS A 42 -7.40 15.40 -21.38
C LYS A 42 -7.86 14.76 -20.07
N LEU A 43 -7.59 13.47 -19.89
CA LEU A 43 -7.88 12.76 -18.63
C LEU A 43 -7.10 13.38 -17.47
N LEU A 44 -5.79 13.56 -17.61
CA LEU A 44 -4.93 14.11 -16.57
C LEU A 44 -5.35 15.53 -16.17
N LEU A 45 -5.67 16.39 -17.14
CA LEU A 45 -6.21 17.72 -16.87
C LEU A 45 -7.55 17.66 -16.12
N SER A 46 -8.43 16.73 -16.50
CA SER A 46 -9.72 16.56 -15.81
C SER A 46 -9.58 16.01 -14.39
N LEU A 47 -8.56 15.19 -14.14
CA LEU A 47 -8.22 14.66 -12.82
C LEU A 47 -7.61 15.73 -11.94
N ALA A 48 -6.68 16.53 -12.46
CA ALA A 48 -6.07 17.64 -11.75
C ALA A 48 -7.11 18.66 -11.24
N GLN A 49 -8.17 18.91 -12.01
CA GLN A 49 -9.28 19.77 -11.56
C GLN A 49 -10.03 19.23 -10.32
N ARG A 50 -9.91 17.94 -10.03
CA ARG A 50 -10.56 17.27 -8.89
C ARG A 50 -9.62 17.04 -7.72
N LEU A 51 -8.34 17.42 -7.86
CA LEU A 51 -7.31 17.25 -6.86
C LEU A 51 -6.90 18.61 -6.27
N ASP A 52 -6.49 18.60 -5.01
CA ASP A 52 -5.91 19.75 -4.34
C ASP A 52 -4.40 19.84 -4.62
N GLY A 53 -3.77 20.92 -4.14
CA GLY A 53 -2.32 21.15 -4.28
C GLY A 53 -1.43 20.09 -3.59
N THR A 54 -2.00 19.16 -2.84
CA THR A 54 -1.30 18.06 -2.16
C THR A 54 -1.56 16.70 -2.80
N GLY A 55 -2.33 16.65 -3.89
CA GLY A 55 -2.71 15.43 -4.60
C GLY A 55 -3.85 14.65 -3.94
N LEU A 56 -4.58 15.22 -2.97
CA LEU A 56 -5.80 14.64 -2.42
C LEU A 56 -7.00 15.05 -3.28
N SER A 57 -8.05 14.22 -3.32
CA SER A 57 -9.30 14.65 -3.95
C SER A 57 -9.92 15.81 -3.18
N ASN A 58 -10.50 16.77 -3.90
CA ASN A 58 -11.15 17.94 -3.29
C ASN A 58 -12.19 17.53 -2.25
N ALA A 59 -12.96 16.47 -2.52
CA ALA A 59 -13.94 15.92 -1.58
C ALA A 59 -13.29 15.44 -0.27
N LEU A 60 -12.19 14.69 -0.35
CA LEU A 60 -11.50 14.17 0.84
C LEU A 60 -10.77 15.29 1.60
N ALA A 61 -10.18 16.26 0.89
CA ALA A 61 -9.57 17.44 1.48
C ALA A 61 -10.61 18.28 2.23
N GLU A 62 -11.80 18.47 1.66
CA GLU A 62 -12.94 19.14 2.30
C GLU A 62 -13.42 18.37 3.53
N GLU A 63 -13.58 17.04 3.44
CA GLU A 63 -13.98 16.18 4.56
C GLU A 63 -12.97 16.28 5.72
N GLN A 64 -11.68 16.23 5.41
CA GLN A 64 -10.61 16.36 6.40
C GLN A 64 -10.60 17.76 7.05
N ALA A 65 -10.78 18.82 6.25
CA ALA A 65 -10.85 20.18 6.74
C ALA A 65 -12.07 20.40 7.63
N GLN A 66 -13.22 19.81 7.26
CA GLN A 66 -14.45 19.89 8.06
C GLN A 66 -14.31 19.11 9.36
N ALA A 67 -13.81 17.87 9.33
CA ALA A 67 -13.58 17.07 10.53
C ALA A 67 -12.62 17.77 11.50
N TRP A 68 -11.58 18.45 10.99
CA TRP A 68 -10.68 19.26 11.81
C TRP A 68 -11.37 20.50 12.43
N LYS A 69 -12.26 21.16 11.68
CA LYS A 69 -13.07 22.27 12.22
C LYS A 69 -13.99 21.77 13.33
N ASP A 70 -14.65 20.63 13.15
CA ASP A 70 -15.54 20.02 14.16
C ASP A 70 -14.79 19.70 15.46
N VAL A 71 -13.59 19.11 15.38
CA VAL A 71 -12.75 18.82 16.55
C VAL A 71 -12.40 20.11 17.30
N ARG A 72 -12.05 21.18 16.59
CA ARG A 72 -11.75 22.48 17.24
C ARG A 72 -12.96 23.10 17.92
N LEU A 73 -14.13 22.98 17.28
CA LEU A 73 -15.39 23.45 17.86
C LEU A 73 -15.71 22.68 19.16
N GLN A 74 -15.69 21.35 19.11
CA GLN A 74 -15.95 20.52 20.30
C GLN A 74 -14.92 20.72 21.40
N LYS A 75 -13.64 20.91 21.05
CA LYS A 75 -12.60 21.24 22.02
C LYS A 75 -12.90 22.54 22.77
N THR A 76 -13.47 23.53 22.07
CA THR A 76 -13.88 24.79 22.69
C THR A 76 -15.06 24.59 23.64
N MET A 77 -16.04 23.78 23.27
CA MET A 77 -17.20 23.46 24.13
C MET A 77 -16.76 22.70 25.39
N TRP A 78 -15.88 21.71 25.23
CA TRP A 78 -15.28 20.98 26.34
C TRP A 78 -14.46 21.89 27.27
N LEU A 79 -13.62 22.78 26.73
CA LEU A 79 -12.87 23.72 27.56
C LEU A 79 -13.79 24.64 28.38
N ARG A 80 -14.92 25.08 27.80
CA ARG A 80 -15.92 25.86 28.53
C ARG A 80 -16.55 25.08 29.67
N SER A 81 -16.94 23.82 29.44
CA SER A 81 -17.52 22.97 30.49
C SER A 81 -16.50 22.64 31.59
N GLU A 82 -15.24 22.41 31.23
CA GLU A 82 -14.15 22.15 32.17
C GLU A 82 -13.87 23.37 33.06
N VAL A 83 -13.80 24.57 32.48
CA VAL A 83 -13.61 25.81 33.26
C VAL A 83 -14.78 26.03 34.22
N LEU A 84 -16.03 25.86 33.77
CA LEU A 84 -17.20 26.01 34.64
C LEU A 84 -17.19 24.99 35.78
N HIS A 85 -16.89 23.73 35.49
CA HIS A 85 -16.75 22.69 36.50
C HIS A 85 -15.69 23.07 37.52
N ARG A 86 -14.49 23.49 37.07
CA ARG A 86 -13.38 23.89 37.94
C ARG A 86 -13.75 25.07 38.85
N VAL A 87 -14.31 26.15 38.31
CA VAL A 87 -14.70 27.33 39.10
C VAL A 87 -15.71 26.95 40.18
N ILE A 88 -16.64 26.06 39.88
CA ILE A 88 -17.66 25.64 40.84
C ILE A 88 -17.08 24.69 41.89
N GLN A 89 -16.13 23.82 41.54
CA GLN A 89 -15.35 23.07 42.52
C GLN A 89 -14.56 24.01 43.46
N GLU A 90 -13.93 25.06 42.93
CA GLU A 90 -13.22 26.06 43.72
C GLU A 90 -14.17 26.81 44.67
N MET A 91 -15.34 27.24 44.18
CA MET A 91 -16.38 27.87 45.01
C MET A 91 -16.92 26.96 46.12
N LEU A 92 -17.09 25.66 45.82
CA LEU A 92 -17.52 24.67 46.81
C LEU A 92 -16.51 24.58 47.96
N VAL A 93 -15.23 24.45 47.64
CA VAL A 93 -14.15 24.37 48.63
C VAL A 93 -14.10 25.65 49.46
N ASP A 94 -14.14 26.82 48.82
CA ASP A 94 -14.17 28.12 49.49
C ASP A 94 -15.37 28.25 50.44
N TYR A 95 -16.55 27.80 50.00
CA TYR A 95 -17.74 27.77 50.85
C TYR A 95 -17.54 26.85 52.05
N TYR A 96 -17.03 25.62 51.88
CA TYR A 96 -16.80 24.71 53.01
C TYR A 96 -15.81 25.28 54.04
N VAL A 97 -14.78 26.00 53.59
CA VAL A 97 -13.81 26.65 54.47
C VAL A 97 -14.45 27.84 55.20
N ARG A 98 -15.19 28.71 54.49
CA ARG A 98 -15.76 29.96 55.04
C ARG A 98 -17.09 29.78 55.76
N ALA A 99 -17.85 28.72 55.47
CA ALA A 99 -19.14 28.42 56.13
C ALA A 99 -18.98 28.00 57.60
N ARG A 100 -17.75 27.71 58.05
CA ARG A 100 -17.43 27.57 59.48
C ARG A 100 -17.59 28.89 60.25
N ASP A 101 -17.45 30.03 59.59
CA ASP A 101 -17.43 31.36 60.21
C ASP A 101 -18.66 32.22 59.86
N ALA A 102 -19.60 31.69 59.07
CA ALA A 102 -20.72 32.46 58.53
C ALA A 102 -21.99 32.38 59.40
N ASN A 103 -22.54 33.55 59.76
CA ASN A 103 -23.82 33.75 60.48
C ASN A 103 -25.06 33.44 59.63
N LEU A 104 -25.10 32.29 58.96
CA LEU A 104 -26.30 31.80 58.24
C LEU A 104 -27.15 30.93 59.15
N THR A 105 -28.47 31.03 58.99
CA THR A 105 -29.41 30.10 59.61
C THR A 105 -29.16 28.67 59.11
N PRO A 106 -29.43 27.63 59.93
CA PRO A 106 -29.23 26.25 59.55
C PRO A 106 -30.08 25.81 58.34
N GLU A 107 -31.25 26.43 58.13
CA GLU A 107 -32.13 26.17 56.99
C GLU A 107 -31.55 26.71 55.68
N ASP A 108 -31.07 27.97 55.68
CA ASP A 108 -30.45 28.59 54.51
C ASP A 108 -29.17 27.84 54.10
N ARG A 109 -28.38 27.41 55.08
CA ARG A 109 -27.18 26.61 54.88
C ARG A 109 -27.50 25.28 54.18
N LYS A 110 -28.60 24.62 54.59
CA LYS A 110 -29.05 23.34 54.01
C LYS A 110 -29.59 23.52 52.59
N ALA A 111 -30.32 24.61 52.32
CA ALA A 111 -30.80 24.94 50.99
C ALA A 111 -29.64 25.21 50.02
N LEU A 112 -28.67 26.03 50.43
CA LEU A 112 -27.47 26.34 49.64
C LEU A 112 -26.66 25.08 49.31
N LEU A 113 -26.42 24.21 50.30
CA LEU A 113 -25.70 22.95 50.08
C LEU A 113 -26.42 22.04 49.06
N ARG A 114 -27.75 21.99 49.07
CA ARG A 114 -28.52 21.22 48.09
C ARG A 114 -28.41 21.81 46.69
N CYS A 115 -28.54 23.13 46.55
CA CYS A 115 -28.38 23.81 45.26
C CYS A 115 -26.98 23.59 44.67
N LEU A 116 -25.95 23.69 45.52
CA LEU A 116 -24.56 23.46 45.15
C LEU A 116 -24.30 22.01 44.72
N ALA A 117 -24.85 21.03 45.44
CA ALA A 117 -24.73 19.61 45.07
C ALA A 117 -25.45 19.30 43.74
N LEU A 118 -26.62 19.90 43.49
CA LEU A 118 -27.33 19.77 42.22
C LEU A 118 -26.53 20.39 41.06
N LEU A 119 -25.98 21.58 41.27
CA LEU A 119 -25.14 22.27 40.28
C LEU A 119 -23.90 21.44 39.94
N GLN A 120 -23.23 20.88 40.96
CA GLN A 120 -22.10 19.99 40.78
C GLN A 120 -22.45 18.75 39.95
N LYS A 121 -23.59 18.11 40.24
CA LYS A 121 -24.04 16.94 39.50
C LYS A 121 -24.31 17.25 38.03
N LEU A 122 -25.08 18.31 37.76
CA LEU A 122 -25.41 18.73 36.39
C LEU A 122 -24.16 19.10 35.58
N LEU A 123 -23.19 19.77 36.20
CA LEU A 123 -21.94 20.11 35.54
C LEU A 123 -21.05 18.90 35.29
N GLN A 124 -21.03 17.94 36.20
CA GLN A 124 -20.30 16.70 36.00
C GLN A 124 -20.88 15.94 34.80
N GLU A 125 -22.21 15.82 34.71
CA GLU A 125 -22.90 15.18 33.59
C GLU A 125 -22.60 15.90 32.27
N HIS A 126 -22.78 17.22 32.23
CA HIS A 126 -22.47 18.02 31.03
C HIS A 126 -20.99 17.95 30.62
N ARG A 127 -20.06 17.91 31.59
CA ARG A 127 -18.62 17.77 31.31
C ARG A 127 -18.33 16.42 30.65
N LEU A 128 -18.89 15.33 31.18
CA LEU A 128 -18.74 13.99 30.61
C LEU A 128 -19.35 13.91 29.21
N GLU A 129 -20.50 14.54 28.97
CA GLU A 129 -21.12 14.61 27.65
C GLU A 129 -20.22 15.35 26.64
N THR A 130 -19.72 16.53 27.00
CA THR A 130 -18.80 17.29 26.12
C THR A 130 -17.48 16.56 25.86
N GLN A 131 -16.98 15.79 26.83
CA GLN A 131 -15.80 14.93 26.66
C GLN A 131 -16.09 13.80 25.66
N ALA A 132 -17.20 13.08 25.83
CA ALA A 132 -17.58 12.00 24.93
C ALA A 132 -17.79 12.50 23.49
N GLU A 133 -18.40 13.67 23.31
CA GLU A 133 -18.57 14.27 21.98
C GLU A 133 -17.24 14.72 21.37
N LEU A 134 -16.31 15.27 22.17
CA LEU A 134 -14.96 15.57 21.72
C LEU A 134 -14.22 14.31 21.26
N ASP A 135 -14.27 13.23 22.05
CA ASP A 135 -13.62 11.95 21.73
C ASP A 135 -14.23 11.34 20.46
N ARG A 136 -15.56 11.42 20.30
CA ARG A 136 -16.26 10.99 19.10
C ARG A 136 -15.79 11.75 17.86
N LYS A 137 -15.74 13.08 17.92
CA LYS A 137 -15.26 13.92 16.81
C LYS A 137 -13.79 13.71 16.51
N HIS A 138 -12.96 13.52 17.54
CA HIS A 138 -11.55 13.22 17.36
C HIS A 138 -11.34 11.89 16.65
N THR A 139 -12.11 10.86 17.00
CA THR A 139 -12.10 9.57 16.32
C THR A 139 -12.49 9.69 14.84
N GLN A 140 -13.56 10.43 14.53
CA GLN A 140 -13.98 10.71 13.15
C GLN A 140 -12.88 11.42 12.34
N TYR A 141 -12.24 12.44 12.92
CA TYR A 141 -11.13 13.12 12.27
C TYR A 141 -9.94 12.18 12.00
N LEU A 142 -9.59 11.33 12.95
CA LEU A 142 -8.52 10.35 12.76
C LEU A 142 -8.88 9.33 11.68
N GLU A 143 -10.13 8.88 11.58
CA GLU A 143 -10.59 7.98 10.53
C GLU A 143 -10.39 8.60 9.13
N VAL A 144 -10.86 9.83 8.93
CA VAL A 144 -10.68 10.56 7.66
C VAL A 144 -9.21 10.78 7.35
N LYS A 145 -8.42 11.15 8.36
CA LYS A 145 -6.97 11.33 8.21
C LYS A 145 -6.27 10.02 7.83
N CYS A 146 -6.69 8.88 8.40
CA CYS A 146 -6.18 7.56 8.04
C CYS A 146 -6.52 7.20 6.59
N LYS A 147 -7.74 7.48 6.12
CA LYS A 147 -8.12 7.28 4.70
C LYS A 147 -7.17 8.04 3.76
N ALA A 148 -6.91 9.31 4.05
CA ALA A 148 -5.96 10.12 3.29
C ALA A 148 -4.54 9.54 3.34
N MET A 149 -4.09 9.07 4.51
CA MET A 149 -2.75 8.52 4.68
C MET A 149 -2.55 7.20 3.94
N ILE A 150 -3.55 6.30 3.93
CA ILE A 150 -3.51 5.05 3.15
C ILE A 150 -3.35 5.34 1.66
N LEU A 151 -4.09 6.32 1.13
CA LEU A 151 -3.96 6.72 -0.27
C LEU A 151 -2.56 7.24 -0.57
N LYS A 152 -1.99 8.07 0.31
CA LYS A 152 -0.61 8.55 0.15
C LYS A 152 0.41 7.42 0.19
N LEU A 153 0.29 6.47 1.12
CA LEU A 153 1.16 5.30 1.16
C LEU A 153 1.06 4.46 -0.12
N ARG A 154 -0.15 4.29 -0.66
CA ARG A 154 -0.35 3.56 -1.91
C ARG A 154 0.29 4.27 -3.10
N MET A 155 0.29 5.60 -3.11
CA MET A 155 0.98 6.39 -4.12
C MET A 155 2.49 6.19 -4.07
N GLU A 156 3.08 6.20 -2.87
CA GLU A 156 4.52 5.91 -2.69
C GLU A 156 4.88 4.48 -3.11
N GLU A 157 4.03 3.49 -2.80
CA GLU A 157 4.22 2.11 -3.25
C GLU A 157 4.27 2.01 -4.78
N LEU A 158 3.33 2.67 -5.46
CA LEU A 158 3.29 2.71 -6.92
C LEU A 158 4.50 3.44 -7.50
N GLN A 159 4.97 4.51 -6.85
CA GLN A 159 6.19 5.20 -7.25
C GLN A 159 7.40 4.27 -7.21
N VAL A 160 7.60 3.56 -6.09
CA VAL A 160 8.70 2.60 -5.93
C VAL A 160 8.63 1.50 -6.98
N LEU A 161 7.44 0.96 -7.26
CA LEU A 161 7.26 -0.07 -8.29
C LEU A 161 7.61 0.46 -9.69
N SER A 162 7.13 1.66 -10.03
CA SER A 162 7.42 2.31 -11.31
C SER A 162 8.92 2.57 -11.49
N ASP A 163 9.60 3.05 -10.44
CA ASP A 163 11.03 3.36 -10.48
C ASP A 163 11.90 2.08 -10.53
N THR A 164 11.46 1.01 -9.86
CA THR A 164 12.21 -0.25 -9.79
C THR A 164 12.05 -1.06 -11.09
N TYR A 165 10.84 -1.09 -11.64
CA TYR A 165 10.45 -1.90 -12.79
C TYR A 165 9.93 -1.03 -13.96
N PRO A 166 10.81 -0.25 -14.61
CA PRO A 166 10.47 0.44 -15.85
C PRO A 166 10.16 -0.56 -16.96
N ALA A 167 9.45 -0.10 -17.99
CA ALA A 167 8.97 -0.93 -19.11
C ALA A 167 10.06 -1.81 -19.74
N GLU A 168 11.27 -1.26 -19.93
CA GLU A 168 12.41 -2.00 -20.47
C GLU A 168 12.82 -3.19 -19.60
N LYS A 169 12.92 -3.00 -18.27
CA LYS A 169 13.27 -4.09 -17.35
C LYS A 169 12.17 -5.14 -17.28
N VAL A 170 10.91 -4.72 -17.34
CA VAL A 170 9.77 -5.64 -17.38
C VAL A 170 9.82 -6.49 -18.64
N GLU A 171 10.16 -5.91 -19.78
CA GLU A 171 10.30 -6.65 -21.05
C GLU A 171 11.46 -7.64 -21.00
N VAL A 172 12.61 -7.26 -20.45
CA VAL A 172 13.73 -8.20 -20.24
C VAL A 172 13.33 -9.36 -19.33
N HIS A 173 12.65 -9.07 -18.21
CA HIS A 173 12.13 -10.10 -17.31
C HIS A 173 11.13 -11.02 -18.01
N ARG A 174 10.31 -10.49 -18.92
CA ARG A 174 9.39 -11.26 -19.75
C ARG A 174 10.13 -12.28 -20.62
N ILE A 175 11.14 -11.82 -21.35
CA ILE A 175 11.96 -12.68 -22.22
C ILE A 175 12.67 -13.76 -21.41
N ILE A 176 13.26 -13.40 -20.26
CA ILE A 176 13.94 -14.36 -19.38
C ILE A 176 12.95 -15.42 -18.88
N ARG A 177 11.77 -15.00 -18.41
CA ARG A 177 10.72 -15.91 -17.96
C ARG A 177 10.32 -16.87 -19.07
N ASP A 178 9.99 -16.35 -20.24
CA ASP A 178 9.50 -17.16 -21.36
C ASP A 178 10.57 -18.19 -21.80
N SER A 179 11.85 -17.80 -21.82
CA SER A 179 12.97 -18.71 -22.11
C SER A 179 13.15 -19.79 -21.04
N LEU A 180 13.04 -19.44 -19.75
CA LEU A 180 13.14 -20.40 -18.65
C LEU A 180 11.95 -21.37 -18.62
N GLU A 181 10.75 -20.88 -18.91
CA GLU A 181 9.54 -21.71 -19.03
C GLU A 181 9.68 -22.70 -20.18
N GLU A 182 10.21 -22.27 -21.33
CA GLU A 182 10.49 -23.16 -22.46
C GLU A 182 11.53 -24.22 -22.11
N ALA A 183 12.67 -23.83 -21.52
CA ALA A 183 13.70 -24.78 -21.09
C ALA A 183 13.19 -25.79 -20.06
N THR A 184 12.38 -25.34 -19.10
CA THR A 184 11.74 -26.20 -18.09
C THR A 184 10.84 -27.23 -18.76
N ARG A 185 9.98 -26.78 -19.69
CA ARG A 185 9.07 -27.65 -20.43
C ARG A 185 9.80 -28.69 -21.27
N THR A 186 10.87 -28.30 -21.97
CA THR A 186 11.70 -29.24 -22.74
C THR A 186 12.32 -30.29 -21.83
N GLN A 187 12.88 -29.86 -20.69
CA GLN A 187 13.54 -30.75 -19.75
C GLN A 187 12.55 -31.71 -19.06
N GLU A 188 11.35 -31.24 -18.72
CA GLU A 188 10.26 -32.09 -18.21
C GLU A 188 9.86 -33.15 -19.24
N GLN A 189 9.74 -32.76 -20.51
CA GLN A 189 9.40 -33.67 -21.59
C GLN A 189 10.49 -34.70 -21.85
N ASP A 190 11.77 -34.30 -21.81
CA ASP A 190 12.91 -35.21 -21.95
C ASP A 190 13.01 -36.19 -20.77
N LEU A 191 12.73 -35.73 -19.56
CA LEU A 191 12.67 -36.56 -18.37
C LEU A 191 11.53 -37.57 -18.47
N GLU A 192 10.35 -37.16 -18.92
CA GLU A 192 9.22 -38.06 -19.11
C GLU A 192 9.49 -39.09 -20.22
N ASN A 193 10.10 -38.67 -21.33
CA ASN A 193 10.55 -39.57 -22.40
C ASN A 193 11.57 -40.59 -21.88
N SER A 194 12.56 -40.14 -21.12
CA SER A 194 13.59 -41.01 -20.53
C SER A 194 12.98 -42.01 -19.54
N ARG A 195 12.03 -41.58 -18.71
CA ARG A 195 11.28 -42.47 -17.79
C ARG A 195 10.48 -43.52 -18.55
N ARG A 196 9.77 -43.13 -19.62
CA ARG A 196 9.02 -44.06 -20.47
C ARG A 196 9.95 -45.09 -21.12
N LEU A 197 11.11 -44.65 -21.61
CA LEU A 197 12.10 -45.51 -22.23
C LEU A 197 12.69 -46.50 -21.23
N LEU A 198 13.08 -46.04 -20.03
CA LEU A 198 13.56 -46.89 -18.95
C LEU A 198 12.51 -47.93 -18.55
N GLY A 199 11.25 -47.52 -18.39
CA GLY A 199 10.16 -48.46 -18.10
C GLY A 199 9.99 -49.52 -19.19
N ALA A 200 10.16 -49.17 -20.47
CA ALA A 200 10.13 -50.14 -21.56
C ALA A 200 11.29 -51.15 -21.48
N TYR A 201 12.49 -50.72 -21.07
CA TYR A 201 13.63 -51.62 -20.85
C TYR A 201 13.44 -52.49 -19.59
N GLU A 202 12.88 -51.95 -18.51
CA GLU A 202 12.58 -52.71 -17.29
C GLU A 202 11.59 -53.86 -17.56
N VAL A 203 10.64 -53.67 -18.48
CA VAL A 203 9.68 -54.72 -18.89
C VAL A 203 10.36 -55.89 -19.60
N LEU A 204 11.49 -55.68 -20.28
CA LEU A 204 12.21 -56.75 -20.99
C LEU A 204 12.90 -57.75 -20.04
N GLY A 205 13.08 -57.41 -18.76
CA GLY A 205 13.52 -58.32 -17.70
C GLY A 205 14.93 -58.92 -17.89
N ALA A 206 15.21 -60.01 -17.16
CA ALA A 206 16.55 -60.60 -17.01
C ALA A 206 17.18 -61.16 -18.31
N GLU A 207 16.38 -61.41 -19.35
CA GLU A 207 16.89 -61.86 -20.66
C GLU A 207 17.63 -60.72 -21.39
N PHE A 208 17.22 -59.47 -21.17
CA PHE A 208 17.89 -58.30 -21.72
C PHE A 208 19.25 -58.05 -21.04
N ASP A 209 19.36 -58.30 -19.73
CA ASP A 209 20.62 -58.14 -18.98
C ASP A 209 21.73 -59.06 -19.51
N GLY A 210 21.38 -60.30 -19.87
CA GLY A 210 22.33 -61.24 -20.51
C GLY A 210 22.82 -60.72 -21.86
N LEU A 211 21.90 -60.21 -22.69
CA LEU A 211 22.23 -59.66 -24.01
C LEU A 211 23.12 -58.40 -23.91
N VAL A 212 22.89 -57.56 -22.91
CA VAL A 212 23.71 -56.36 -22.65
C VAL A 212 25.12 -56.73 -22.22
N GLN A 213 25.30 -57.79 -21.42
CA GLN A 213 26.61 -58.30 -21.03
C GLN A 213 27.39 -58.86 -22.24
N GLU A 214 26.73 -59.64 -23.09
CA GLU A 214 27.33 -60.17 -24.32
C GLU A 214 27.75 -59.04 -25.27
N TYR A 215 26.89 -58.04 -25.45
CA TYR A 215 27.21 -56.87 -26.26
C TYR A 215 28.39 -56.07 -25.70
N ALA A 216 28.48 -55.91 -24.37
CA ALA A 216 29.59 -55.21 -23.72
C ALA A 216 30.92 -55.95 -23.93
N GLN A 217 30.92 -57.29 -23.81
CA GLN A 217 32.09 -58.13 -24.07
C GLN A 217 32.55 -58.02 -25.52
N LEU A 218 31.63 -58.13 -26.47
CA LEU A 218 31.93 -57.98 -27.90
C LEU A 218 32.50 -56.60 -28.22
N ARG A 219 31.97 -55.53 -27.61
CA ARG A 219 32.45 -54.17 -27.82
C ARG A 219 33.88 -53.99 -27.28
N GLN A 220 34.17 -54.55 -26.10
CA GLN A 220 35.51 -54.53 -25.52
C GLN A 220 36.51 -55.33 -26.35
N GLU A 221 36.11 -56.47 -26.90
CA GLU A 221 36.94 -57.22 -27.85
C GLU A 221 37.21 -56.44 -29.14
N ILE A 222 36.20 -55.77 -29.68
CA ILE A 222 36.36 -54.94 -30.88
C ILE A 222 37.33 -53.79 -30.61
N ASP A 223 37.21 -53.12 -29.46
CA ASP A 223 38.11 -52.03 -29.08
C ASP A 223 39.54 -52.53 -28.86
N ASN A 224 39.71 -53.70 -28.22
CA ASN A 224 41.02 -54.34 -28.07
C ASN A 224 41.64 -54.74 -29.41
N LYS A 225 40.85 -55.34 -30.32
CA LYS A 225 41.30 -55.72 -31.66
C LYS A 225 41.66 -54.48 -32.49
N ARG A 226 40.86 -53.41 -32.42
CA ARG A 226 41.17 -52.11 -33.05
C ARG A 226 42.40 -51.43 -32.46
N TRP A 227 42.61 -51.57 -31.15
CA TRP A 227 43.83 -51.10 -30.50
C TRP A 227 45.05 -51.88 -31.01
N ALA A 228 44.96 -53.22 -31.06
CA ALA A 228 46.03 -54.08 -31.56
C ALA A 228 46.40 -53.76 -33.01
N ILE A 229 45.41 -53.63 -33.90
CA ILE A 229 45.64 -53.28 -35.32
C ILE A 229 46.36 -51.94 -35.43
N ARG A 230 45.94 -50.92 -34.68
CA ARG A 230 46.61 -49.61 -34.67
C ARG A 230 48.05 -49.67 -34.19
N GLU A 231 48.39 -50.61 -33.31
CA GLU A 231 49.74 -50.75 -32.78
C GLU A 231 50.64 -51.59 -33.71
N PHE A 232 50.07 -52.57 -34.41
CA PHE A 232 50.76 -53.29 -35.48
C PHE A 232 51.04 -52.40 -36.70
N ASP A 233 50.11 -51.52 -37.07
CA ASP A 233 50.30 -50.53 -38.15
C ASP A 233 51.41 -49.52 -37.82
N LYS A 234 51.60 -49.16 -36.54
CA LYS A 234 52.74 -48.33 -36.10
C LYS A 234 54.07 -49.07 -36.06
N SER A 235 54.05 -50.41 -35.99
CA SER A 235 55.25 -51.25 -35.84
C SER A 235 55.80 -51.79 -37.18
N CYS A 236 55.11 -51.51 -38.29
CA CYS A 236 55.49 -51.92 -39.66
C CYS A 236 56.05 -50.76 -40.53
N HIS A 237 56.45 -49.65 -39.92
CA HIS A 237 57.23 -48.56 -40.51
C HIS A 237 58.48 -48.31 -39.68
#